data_AF-A0A2D6FN16-F1
#
_entry.id   AF-A0A2D6FN16-F1
#
_cell.length_a   1.000
_cell.length_b   1.000
_cell.length_c   1.000
_cell.angle_alpha   90.00
_cell.angle_beta   90.00
_cell.angle_gamma   90.00
#
_symmetry.space_group_name_H-M   'P 1'
#
loop_
_entity.id
_entity.type
_entity.pdbx_description
1 polymer ?
#
loop_
_entity_poly.entity_id
_entity_poly.type
_entity_poly.pdbx_seq_one_letter_code
_entity_poly.pdbx_strand_id
1 'polypeptide(L)'
;MTRKTSDIKFVGLHAHSVAGSIFDAIGYPQDHMEFCYENGGEALALTDHGNMNGLAYQVLHARKMKAEGKEFKPIFGCEAYFLPSLDEWRTEYNRAMEDKKRARALKKNKASGATVEDEGDSKKLQGILRRRRHLVLLAQNQTGLSNLFKLVSESYQPDNFYRYPRMDYALLKKYNEGIIAASACLGGVYAGCYWENRDDGDEAVLEAMRETTRQMVDIFGDRWYAEIQWNNVPEQHALNQYIIQVAKEFGLKLITTADSHYPSPTAWRDRELYTRLG
;
A
#
# COMPACT_ATOMS: atom_id res chain seq x y z
N MET A 1 -23.65 -21.22 -10.48
CA MET A 1 -24.62 -20.41 -9.72
C MET A 1 -25.07 -19.25 -10.60
N THR A 2 -26.28 -18.74 -10.43
CA THR A 2 -26.76 -17.56 -11.17
C THR A 2 -26.03 -16.32 -10.65
N ARG A 3 -25.40 -15.54 -11.54
CA ARG A 3 -24.73 -14.27 -11.21
C ARG A 3 -25.71 -13.34 -10.48
N LYS A 4 -25.30 -12.76 -9.36
CA LYS A 4 -26.11 -11.78 -8.63
C LYS A 4 -26.19 -10.47 -9.41
N THR A 5 -27.32 -9.79 -9.27
CA THR A 5 -27.52 -8.43 -9.76
C THR A 5 -27.52 -7.48 -8.57
N SER A 6 -26.75 -6.39 -8.66
CA SER A 6 -26.72 -5.33 -7.65
C SER A 6 -27.24 -4.04 -8.26
N ASP A 7 -28.16 -3.37 -7.58
CA ASP A 7 -28.65 -2.05 -7.98
C ASP A 7 -27.58 -0.95 -7.80
N ILE A 8 -26.60 -1.21 -6.93
CA ILE A 8 -25.44 -0.35 -6.73
C ILE A 8 -24.24 -0.99 -7.42
N LYS A 9 -23.72 -0.33 -8.46
CA LYS A 9 -22.48 -0.75 -9.11
C LYS A 9 -21.30 -0.48 -8.19
N PHE A 10 -20.44 -1.48 -8.02
CA PHE A 10 -19.21 -1.39 -7.25
C PHE A 10 -18.07 -2.08 -8.00
N VAL A 11 -16.89 -1.46 -7.95
CA VAL A 11 -15.64 -2.00 -8.49
C VAL A 11 -14.60 -1.93 -7.37
N GLY A 12 -14.06 -3.08 -6.96
CA GLY A 12 -12.98 -3.12 -5.97
C GLY A 12 -11.69 -2.58 -6.58
N LEU A 13 -11.18 -1.46 -6.05
CA LEU A 13 -9.94 -0.82 -6.54
C LEU A 13 -8.72 -1.10 -5.64
N HIS A 14 -8.91 -1.84 -4.55
CA HIS A 14 -7.88 -2.18 -3.57
C HIS A 14 -8.13 -3.60 -3.06
N ALA A 15 -7.32 -4.56 -3.51
CA ALA A 15 -7.43 -5.97 -3.15
C ALA A 15 -6.10 -6.71 -3.32
N HIS A 16 -5.90 -7.72 -2.50
CA HIS A 16 -4.66 -8.47 -2.33
C HIS A 16 -4.90 -9.95 -2.57
N SER A 17 -3.93 -10.60 -3.21
CA SER A 17 -3.91 -12.03 -3.44
C SER A 17 -2.70 -12.68 -2.78
N VAL A 18 -2.78 -14.00 -2.54
CA VAL A 18 -1.64 -14.75 -2.01
C VAL A 18 -0.43 -14.76 -2.97
N ALA A 19 -0.65 -14.49 -4.26
CA ALA A 19 0.41 -14.53 -5.27
C ALA A 19 1.40 -13.35 -5.14
N GLY A 20 0.96 -12.21 -4.61
CA GLY A 20 1.81 -11.04 -4.38
C GLY A 20 1.88 -10.59 -2.92
N SER A 21 0.89 -10.92 -2.10
CA SER A 21 0.79 -10.47 -0.70
C SER A 21 0.94 -11.66 0.27
N ILE A 22 2.10 -12.32 0.19
CA ILE A 22 2.44 -13.52 0.97
C ILE A 22 2.47 -13.20 2.47
N PHE A 23 2.04 -14.16 3.30
CA PHE A 23 1.88 -14.03 4.77
C PHE A 23 0.81 -13.04 5.23
N ASP A 24 -0.01 -12.54 4.30
CA ASP A 24 -1.08 -11.58 4.61
C ASP A 24 -2.41 -11.95 3.95
N ALA A 25 -2.41 -12.06 2.62
CA ALA A 25 -3.60 -12.38 1.84
C ALA A 25 -3.69 -13.88 1.52
N ILE A 26 -4.92 -14.34 1.28
CA ILE A 26 -5.22 -15.70 0.81
C ILE A 26 -6.05 -15.66 -0.47
N GLY A 27 -6.09 -16.79 -1.18
CA GLY A 27 -6.75 -16.91 -2.48
C GLY A 27 -5.90 -16.36 -3.62
N TYR A 28 -5.90 -17.08 -4.74
CA TYR A 28 -5.22 -16.65 -5.95
C TYR A 28 -6.07 -15.64 -6.72
N PRO A 29 -5.48 -14.81 -7.61
CA PRO A 29 -6.24 -13.80 -8.35
C PRO A 29 -7.51 -14.31 -9.04
N GLN A 30 -7.53 -15.57 -9.48
CA GLN A 30 -8.71 -16.21 -10.06
C GLN A 30 -9.90 -16.25 -9.10
N ASP A 31 -9.65 -16.63 -7.84
CA ASP A 31 -10.71 -16.79 -6.83
C ASP A 31 -11.38 -15.44 -6.54
N HIS A 32 -10.58 -14.37 -6.46
CA HIS A 32 -11.06 -13.02 -6.28
C HIS A 32 -11.89 -12.53 -7.48
N MET A 33 -11.43 -12.82 -8.70
CA MET A 33 -12.12 -12.42 -9.94
C MET A 33 -13.45 -13.15 -10.11
N GLU A 34 -13.49 -14.47 -9.92
CA GLU A 34 -14.73 -15.25 -10.04
C GLU A 34 -15.73 -14.84 -8.95
N PHE A 35 -15.28 -14.70 -7.70
CA PHE A 35 -16.17 -14.22 -6.64
C PHE A 35 -16.73 -12.82 -6.93
N CYS A 36 -15.89 -11.90 -7.41
CA CYS A 36 -16.34 -10.56 -7.82
C CYS A 36 -17.39 -10.65 -8.93
N TYR A 37 -17.14 -11.43 -9.98
CA TYR A 37 -18.05 -11.60 -11.11
C TYR A 37 -19.38 -12.23 -10.69
N GLU A 38 -19.34 -13.30 -9.90
CA GLU A 38 -20.53 -13.99 -9.37
C GLU A 38 -21.41 -13.08 -8.52
N ASN A 39 -20.82 -12.09 -7.84
CA ASN A 39 -21.54 -11.09 -7.05
C ASN A 39 -21.98 -9.85 -7.86
N GLY A 40 -21.93 -9.93 -9.20
CA GLY A 40 -22.42 -8.86 -10.09
C GLY A 40 -21.36 -7.80 -10.41
N GLY A 41 -20.13 -7.94 -9.92
CA GLY A 41 -19.02 -7.09 -10.30
C GLY A 41 -18.65 -7.22 -11.77
N GLU A 42 -18.15 -6.13 -12.35
CA GLU A 42 -17.74 -6.05 -13.76
C GLU A 42 -16.22 -5.81 -13.89
N ALA A 43 -15.55 -5.46 -12.80
CA ALA A 43 -14.13 -5.19 -12.77
C ALA A 43 -13.55 -5.37 -11.36
N LEU A 44 -12.25 -5.64 -11.30
CA LEU A 44 -11.49 -5.72 -10.04
C LEU A 44 -10.04 -5.29 -10.27
N ALA A 45 -9.53 -4.43 -9.39
CA ALA A 45 -8.11 -4.13 -9.29
C ALA A 45 -7.40 -5.14 -8.39
N LEU A 46 -6.22 -5.55 -8.81
CA LEU A 46 -5.28 -6.30 -7.97
C LEU A 46 -4.12 -5.36 -7.62
N THR A 47 -3.90 -5.14 -6.33
CA THR A 47 -2.96 -4.16 -5.77
C THR A 47 -2.08 -4.82 -4.71
N ASP A 48 -1.37 -5.87 -5.10
CA ASP A 48 -0.52 -6.63 -4.17
C ASP A 48 0.60 -5.78 -3.54
N HIS A 49 1.06 -6.20 -2.36
CA HIS A 49 2.03 -5.48 -1.52
C HIS A 49 3.40 -5.32 -2.18
N GLY A 50 3.66 -4.13 -2.73
CA GLY A 50 4.96 -3.72 -3.27
C GLY A 50 5.43 -4.46 -4.52
N ASN A 51 4.57 -5.28 -5.14
CA ASN A 51 4.91 -6.05 -6.33
C ASN A 51 3.67 -6.32 -7.21
N MET A 52 3.91 -6.87 -8.40
CA MET A 52 2.86 -7.22 -9.36
C MET A 52 2.91 -8.70 -9.77
N ASN A 53 3.36 -9.59 -8.87
CA ASN A 53 3.54 -11.02 -9.19
C ASN A 53 2.20 -11.71 -9.57
N GLY A 54 1.09 -11.25 -8.99
CA GLY A 54 -0.26 -11.72 -9.32
C GLY A 54 -0.75 -11.33 -10.73
N LEU A 55 -0.09 -10.40 -11.42
CA LEU A 55 -0.56 -9.89 -12.73
C LEU A 55 -0.69 -10.98 -13.78
N ALA A 56 0.28 -11.90 -13.87
CA ALA A 56 0.23 -12.99 -14.85
C ALA A 56 -1.00 -13.89 -14.64
N TYR A 57 -1.30 -14.21 -13.37
CA TYR A 57 -2.49 -14.97 -12.99
C TYR A 57 -3.78 -14.23 -13.38
N GLN A 58 -3.84 -12.92 -13.10
CA GLN A 58 -4.98 -12.06 -13.44
C GLN A 58 -5.21 -11.98 -14.95
N VAL A 59 -4.16 -11.78 -15.75
CA VAL A 59 -4.24 -11.70 -17.23
C VAL A 59 -4.69 -13.03 -17.83
N LEU A 60 -4.07 -14.14 -17.43
CA LEU A 60 -4.42 -15.47 -17.95
C LEU A 60 -5.88 -15.82 -17.63
N HIS A 61 -6.35 -15.46 -16.43
CA HIS A 61 -7.72 -15.73 -16.04
C HIS A 61 -8.73 -14.81 -16.72
N ALA A 62 -8.43 -13.52 -16.90
CA ALA A 62 -9.28 -12.62 -17.67
C ALA A 62 -9.49 -13.12 -19.11
N ARG A 63 -8.44 -13.68 -19.73
CA ARG A 63 -8.55 -14.33 -21.05
C ARG A 63 -9.47 -15.55 -21.02
N LYS A 64 -9.38 -16.38 -19.96
CA LYS A 64 -10.27 -17.53 -19.75
C LYS A 64 -11.73 -17.08 -19.59
N MET A 65 -12.00 -16.13 -18.69
CA MET A 65 -13.34 -15.56 -18.49
C MET A 65 -13.94 -15.02 -19.80
N LYS A 66 -13.14 -14.28 -20.59
CA LYS A 66 -13.58 -13.79 -21.89
C LYS A 66 -13.93 -14.92 -22.87
N ALA A 67 -13.14 -15.99 -22.91
CA ALA A 67 -13.41 -17.16 -23.75
C ALA A 67 -14.69 -17.90 -23.33
N GLU A 68 -15.07 -17.81 -22.05
CA GLU A 68 -16.32 -18.33 -21.48
C GLU A 68 -17.51 -17.37 -21.69
N GLY A 69 -17.32 -16.24 -22.38
CA GLY A 69 -18.35 -15.23 -22.57
C GLY A 69 -18.65 -14.37 -21.34
N LYS A 70 -17.78 -14.39 -20.32
CA LYS A 70 -17.87 -13.51 -19.14
C LYS A 70 -17.16 -12.19 -19.45
N GLU A 71 -17.92 -11.10 -19.47
CA GLU A 71 -17.34 -9.75 -19.57
C GLU A 71 -16.85 -9.30 -18.19
N PHE A 72 -15.52 -9.25 -18.02
CA PHE A 72 -14.89 -8.80 -16.78
C PHE A 72 -13.59 -8.05 -17.08
N LYS A 73 -13.43 -6.87 -16.47
CA LYS A 73 -12.27 -5.99 -16.69
C LYS A 73 -11.27 -6.14 -15.54
N PRO A 74 -10.09 -6.75 -15.77
CA PRO A 74 -9.01 -6.67 -14.80
C PRO A 74 -8.43 -5.24 -14.78
N ILE A 75 -8.14 -4.73 -13.59
CA ILE A 75 -7.42 -3.47 -13.38
C ILE A 75 -6.07 -3.84 -12.75
N PHE A 76 -4.98 -3.36 -13.36
CA PHE A 76 -3.63 -3.68 -12.93
C PHE A 76 -3.12 -2.61 -11.97
N GLY A 77 -2.65 -3.03 -10.81
CA GLY A 77 -2.16 -2.11 -9.78
C GLY A 77 -1.09 -2.72 -8.88
N CYS A 78 -0.72 -1.93 -7.87
CA CYS A 78 0.25 -2.27 -6.83
C CYS A 78 -0.07 -1.41 -5.60
N GLU A 79 -0.07 -1.98 -4.40
CA GLU A 79 -0.01 -1.18 -3.18
C GLU A 79 1.47 -0.96 -2.84
N ALA A 80 1.99 0.20 -3.22
CA ALA A 80 3.41 0.52 -3.08
C ALA A 80 3.77 0.89 -1.63
N TYR A 81 4.99 0.56 -1.23
CA TYR A 81 5.59 1.11 -0.01
C TYR A 81 6.21 2.47 -0.32
N PHE A 82 5.68 3.50 0.28
CA PHE A 82 6.05 4.90 0.06
C PHE A 82 6.74 5.51 1.28
N LEU A 83 7.70 6.39 1.06
CA LEU A 83 8.19 7.34 2.05
C LEU A 83 8.57 8.66 1.36
N PRO A 84 8.69 9.80 2.09
CA PRO A 84 8.92 11.09 1.44
C PRO A 84 10.25 11.20 0.67
N SER A 85 11.34 10.64 1.22
CA SER A 85 12.69 10.76 0.64
C SER A 85 13.55 9.53 0.92
N LEU A 86 13.95 8.81 -0.13
CA LEU A 86 14.86 7.66 -0.02
C LEU A 86 16.26 8.10 0.43
N ASP A 87 16.71 9.28 0.03
CA ASP A 87 18.02 9.83 0.42
C ASP A 87 18.10 10.12 1.93
N GLU A 88 17.05 10.72 2.49
CA GLU A 88 16.97 10.96 3.93
C GLU A 88 16.93 9.64 4.70
N TRP A 89 16.11 8.69 4.23
CA TRP A 89 16.05 7.37 4.82
C TRP A 89 17.41 6.64 4.79
N ARG A 90 18.12 6.68 3.66
CA ARG A 90 19.46 6.09 3.53
C ARG A 90 20.45 6.72 4.50
N THR A 91 20.41 8.05 4.62
CA THR A 91 21.27 8.80 5.53
C THR A 91 21.05 8.39 6.99
N GLU A 92 19.79 8.33 7.42
CA GLU A 92 19.41 7.88 8.75
C GLU A 92 19.80 6.43 9.02
N TYR A 93 19.56 5.54 8.05
CA TYR A 93 19.92 4.13 8.14
C TYR A 93 21.43 3.93 8.28
N ASN A 94 22.22 4.56 7.42
CA ASN A 94 23.69 4.45 7.45
C ASN A 94 24.26 4.97 8.78
N ARG A 95 23.74 6.10 9.26
CA ARG A 95 24.12 6.65 10.57
C ARG A 95 23.79 5.67 11.70
N ALA A 96 22.59 5.10 11.73
CA ALA A 96 22.19 4.15 12.76
C ALA A 96 23.04 2.86 12.73
N MET A 97 23.45 2.41 11.54
CA MET A 97 24.34 1.27 11.37
C MET A 97 25.77 1.56 11.82
N GLU A 98 26.29 2.75 11.55
CA GLU A 98 27.58 3.20 12.06
C GLU A 98 27.59 3.29 13.58
N ASP A 99 26.57 3.91 14.18
CA ASP A 99 26.42 4.03 15.63
C ASP A 99 26.40 2.64 16.29
N LYS A 100 25.64 1.70 15.71
CA LYS A 100 25.61 0.30 16.15
C LYS A 100 26.97 -0.39 16.03
N LYS A 101 27.72 -0.13 14.96
CA LYS A 101 29.07 -0.69 14.77
C LYS A 101 30.06 -0.12 15.79
N ARG A 102 30.02 1.19 16.05
CA ARG A 102 30.84 1.87 17.07
C ARG A 102 30.53 1.34 18.47
N ALA A 103 29.24 1.23 18.82
CA ALA A 103 28.80 0.66 20.09
C ALA A 103 29.30 -0.78 20.30
N ARG A 104 29.20 -1.64 19.28
CA ARG A 104 29.74 -3.01 19.31
C ARG A 104 31.26 -3.05 19.49
N ALA A 105 32.00 -2.17 18.79
CA ALA A 105 33.45 -2.09 18.92
C ALA A 105 33.89 -1.65 20.33
N LEU A 106 33.23 -0.64 20.90
CA LEU A 106 33.47 -0.18 22.27
C LEU A 106 33.16 -1.26 23.32
N LYS A 107 32.09 -2.04 23.13
CA LYS A 107 31.75 -3.19 23.99
C LYS A 107 32.79 -4.32 23.89
N LYS A 108 33.33 -4.60 22.70
CA LYS A 108 34.37 -5.63 22.49
C LYS A 108 35.68 -5.30 23.22
N ASN A 109 36.01 -4.02 23.36
CA ASN A 109 37.23 -3.57 24.05
C ASN A 109 37.12 -3.57 25.60
N LYS A 110 35.93 -3.80 26.18
CA LYS A 110 35.68 -3.76 27.64
C LYS A 110 35.41 -5.12 28.31
N ALA A 111 35.65 -6.23 27.62
CA ALA A 111 35.38 -7.62 28.02
C ALA A 111 34.85 -7.85 29.46
N SER A 112 33.54 -8.01 29.60
CA SER A 112 32.93 -8.96 30.53
C SER A 112 31.84 -9.72 29.76
N GLY A 113 31.75 -11.04 29.98
CA GLY A 113 31.03 -12.01 29.14
C GLY A 113 29.50 -11.95 29.19
N ALA A 114 28.89 -10.78 29.39
CA ALA A 114 27.44 -10.60 29.35
C ALA A 114 27.04 -9.68 28.17
N THR A 115 26.36 -10.25 27.18
CA THR A 115 25.70 -9.48 26.12
C THR A 115 24.47 -8.78 26.68
N VAL A 116 24.63 -7.54 27.17
CA VAL A 116 23.48 -6.66 27.40
C VAL A 116 23.10 -6.04 26.05
N GLU A 117 22.04 -6.57 25.45
CA GLU A 117 21.39 -5.97 24.29
C GLU A 117 20.76 -4.63 24.73
N ASP A 118 21.13 -3.54 24.04
CA ASP A 118 20.51 -2.24 24.28
C ASP A 118 19.17 -2.19 23.52
N GLU A 119 18.07 -2.41 24.23
CA GLU A 119 16.73 -2.41 23.65
C GLU A 119 16.36 -1.07 22.99
N GLY A 120 16.93 0.05 23.45
CA GLY A 120 16.65 1.39 22.92
C GLY A 120 17.19 1.58 21.51
N ASP A 121 18.46 1.24 21.30
CA ASP A 121 19.11 1.28 19.98
C ASP A 121 18.45 0.31 18.99
N SER A 122 18.02 -0.85 19.47
CA SER A 122 17.30 -1.83 18.66
C SER A 122 15.95 -1.30 18.19
N LYS A 123 15.16 -0.68 19.09
CA LYS A 123 13.86 -0.08 18.76
C LYS A 123 13.99 1.08 17.77
N LYS A 124 14.99 1.95 17.94
CA LYS A 124 15.25 3.08 17.02
C LYS A 124 15.60 2.60 15.61
N LEU A 125 16.49 1.62 15.49
CA LEU A 125 16.84 1.02 14.20
C LEU A 125 15.62 0.33 13.56
N GLN A 126 14.83 -0.41 14.34
CA GLN A 126 13.59 -1.03 13.84
C GLN A 126 12.60 0.00 13.30
N GLY A 127 12.48 1.17 13.94
CA GLY A 127 11.66 2.28 13.47
C GLY A 127 12.08 2.76 12.07
N ILE A 128 13.37 3.05 11.89
CA ILE A 128 13.93 3.47 10.59
C ILE A 128 13.70 2.41 9.52
N LEU A 129 13.95 1.13 9.84
CA LEU A 129 13.81 0.02 8.89
C LEU A 129 12.37 -0.25 8.47
N ARG A 130 11.40 0.03 9.34
CA ARG A 130 9.97 -0.19 9.09
C ARG A 130 9.29 1.04 8.49
N ARG A 131 9.93 2.22 8.50
CA ARG A 131 9.34 3.47 8.03
C ARG A 131 8.92 3.36 6.55
N ARG A 132 7.60 3.29 6.36
CA ARG A 132 6.91 3.25 5.07
C ARG A 132 5.43 3.52 5.31
N ARG A 133 4.77 4.00 4.28
CA ARG A 133 3.32 4.14 4.17
C ARG A 133 2.84 3.40 2.94
N HIS A 134 1.57 3.02 2.89
CA HIS A 134 1.00 2.41 1.71
C HIS A 134 0.50 3.48 0.73
N LEU A 135 0.53 3.15 -0.56
CA LEU A 135 0.08 4.01 -1.64
C LEU A 135 -0.49 3.13 -2.75
N VAL A 136 -1.79 3.25 -3.04
CA VAL A 136 -2.41 2.48 -4.13
C VAL A 136 -2.06 3.14 -5.44
N LEU A 137 -1.49 2.36 -6.38
CA LEU A 137 -1.18 2.78 -7.75
C LEU A 137 -1.90 1.88 -8.75
N LEU A 138 -2.63 2.48 -9.68
CA LEU A 138 -3.41 1.78 -10.72
C LEU A 138 -2.99 2.26 -12.11
N ALA A 139 -2.80 1.32 -13.03
CA ALA A 139 -2.52 1.65 -14.43
C ALA A 139 -3.79 2.17 -15.12
N GLN A 140 -3.79 3.43 -15.55
CA GLN A 140 -4.89 4.03 -16.33
C GLN A 140 -4.88 3.57 -17.78
N ASN A 141 -3.69 3.35 -18.33
CA ASN A 141 -3.45 2.99 -19.73
C ASN A 141 -2.14 2.20 -19.87
N GLN A 142 -1.76 1.85 -21.11
CA GLN A 142 -0.56 1.07 -21.39
C GLN A 142 0.74 1.77 -20.94
N THR A 143 0.84 3.09 -21.13
CA THR A 143 1.97 3.89 -20.63
C THR A 143 2.07 3.81 -19.11
N GLY A 144 0.93 3.95 -18.42
CA GLY A 144 0.81 3.77 -16.99
C GLY A 144 1.27 2.41 -16.50
N LEU A 145 0.87 1.34 -17.18
CA LEU A 145 1.30 -0.02 -16.85
C LEU A 145 2.82 -0.18 -16.99
N SER A 146 3.39 0.33 -18.09
CA SER A 146 4.84 0.31 -18.30
C SER A 146 5.60 1.13 -17.25
N ASN A 147 5.06 2.28 -16.84
CA ASN A 147 5.65 3.10 -15.79
C ASN A 147 5.51 2.46 -14.40
N LEU A 148 4.39 1.79 -14.13
CA LEU A 148 4.19 1.05 -12.88
C LEU A 148 5.22 -0.10 -12.75
N PHE A 149 5.52 -0.81 -13.84
CA PHE A 149 6.59 -1.81 -13.84
C PHE A 149 7.98 -1.21 -13.56
N LYS A 150 8.27 -0.02 -14.09
CA LYS A 150 9.52 0.69 -13.80
C LYS A 150 9.58 1.10 -12.33
N LEU A 151 8.52 1.69 -11.78
CA LEU A 151 8.43 2.04 -10.36
C LEU A 151 8.69 0.85 -9.45
N VAL A 152 8.00 -0.27 -9.71
CA VAL A 152 8.21 -1.51 -8.95
C VAL A 152 9.67 -1.96 -9.10
N SER A 153 10.21 -2.04 -10.31
CA SER A 153 11.60 -2.48 -10.54
C SER A 153 12.64 -1.59 -9.86
N GLU A 154 12.43 -0.27 -9.85
CA GLU A 154 13.30 0.71 -9.20
C GLU A 154 13.22 0.61 -7.68
N SER A 155 12.05 0.30 -7.13
CA SER A 155 11.85 0.11 -5.68
C SER A 155 12.58 -1.14 -5.13
N TYR A 156 12.89 -2.11 -5.99
CA TYR A 156 13.69 -3.30 -5.66
C TYR A 156 15.21 -3.11 -5.85
N GLN A 157 15.67 -1.94 -6.31
CA GLN A 157 17.11 -1.67 -6.37
C GLN A 157 17.73 -1.72 -4.97
N PRO A 158 18.99 -2.16 -4.81
CA PRO A 158 19.63 -2.33 -3.49
C PRO A 158 19.57 -1.09 -2.60
N ASP A 159 19.64 0.10 -3.19
CA ASP A 159 19.63 1.37 -2.46
C ASP A 159 18.23 1.78 -1.97
N ASN A 160 17.18 1.13 -2.47
CA ASN A 160 15.77 1.38 -2.16
C ASN A 160 15.12 0.20 -1.44
N PHE A 161 15.76 -0.97 -1.47
CA PHE A 161 15.29 -2.22 -0.91
C PHE A 161 15.99 -2.56 0.40
N TYR A 162 15.21 -2.95 1.41
CA TYR A 162 15.73 -3.60 2.61
C TYR A 162 14.82 -4.77 2.96
N ARG A 163 13.78 -4.53 3.77
CA ARG A 163 12.69 -5.49 3.99
C ARG A 163 11.50 -5.23 3.06
N TYR A 164 11.39 -4.00 2.57
CA TYR A 164 10.30 -3.53 1.73
C TYR A 164 10.85 -2.73 0.54
N PRO A 165 10.33 -2.97 -0.68
CA PRO A 165 10.71 -2.22 -1.88
C PRO A 165 10.04 -0.83 -1.84
N ARG A 166 10.81 0.23 -1.56
CA ARG A 166 10.26 1.56 -1.28
C ARG A 166 10.36 2.51 -2.47
N MET A 167 9.38 3.40 -2.57
CA MET A 167 9.30 4.51 -3.51
C MET A 167 9.27 5.83 -2.76
N ASP A 168 9.67 6.91 -3.42
CA ASP A 168 9.57 8.27 -2.90
C ASP A 168 9.00 9.25 -3.93
N TYR A 169 8.83 10.51 -3.52
CA TYR A 169 8.30 11.55 -4.40
C TYR A 169 9.13 11.73 -5.68
N ALA A 170 10.45 11.58 -5.62
CA ALA A 170 11.32 11.73 -6.78
C ALA A 170 11.07 10.62 -7.83
N LEU A 171 10.97 9.36 -7.38
CA LEU A 171 10.62 8.24 -8.26
C LEU A 171 9.20 8.37 -8.82
N LEU A 172 8.23 8.76 -8.00
CA LEU A 172 6.85 8.97 -8.45
C LEU A 172 6.81 10.07 -9.52
N LYS A 173 7.45 11.21 -9.29
CA LYS A 173 7.52 12.32 -10.26
C LYS A 173 8.11 11.89 -11.59
N LYS A 174 9.16 11.05 -11.56
CA LYS A 174 9.82 10.51 -12.76
C LYS A 174 8.93 9.58 -13.60
N TYR A 175 8.05 8.81 -12.97
CA TYR A 175 7.28 7.74 -13.63
C TYR A 175 5.76 7.88 -13.45
N ASN A 176 5.24 9.08 -13.19
CA ASN A 176 3.81 9.25 -12.86
C ASN A 176 2.86 9.06 -14.06
N GLU A 177 3.32 9.25 -15.30
CA GLU A 177 2.43 9.35 -16.47
C GLU A 177 1.57 8.09 -16.63
N GLY A 178 0.25 8.29 -16.78
CA GLY A 178 -0.72 7.20 -16.97
C GLY A 178 -1.06 6.40 -15.71
N ILE A 179 -0.65 6.83 -14.52
CA ILE A 179 -0.94 6.17 -13.24
C ILE A 179 -2.01 6.94 -12.46
N ILE A 180 -3.01 6.24 -11.92
CA ILE A 180 -3.94 6.75 -10.91
C ILE A 180 -3.40 6.36 -9.54
N ALA A 181 -3.44 7.28 -8.58
CA ALA A 181 -2.93 7.04 -7.23
C ALA A 181 -4.00 7.36 -6.17
N ALA A 182 -3.99 6.63 -5.06
CA ALA A 182 -4.90 6.86 -3.95
C ALA A 182 -4.25 6.68 -2.57
N SER A 183 -4.82 7.33 -1.55
CA SER A 183 -4.23 7.46 -0.22
C SER A 183 -4.13 6.17 0.61
N ALA A 184 -4.70 5.06 0.13
CA ALA A 184 -4.63 3.73 0.72
C ALA A 184 -5.33 3.59 2.09
N CYS A 185 -4.97 2.52 2.83
CA CYS A 185 -5.61 2.06 4.07
C CYS A 185 -5.10 2.77 5.34
N LEU A 186 -5.32 2.18 6.53
CA LEU A 186 -4.73 2.67 7.80
C LEU A 186 -3.20 2.62 7.86
N GLY A 187 -2.56 1.91 6.94
CA GLY A 187 -1.12 1.96 6.69
C GLY A 187 -0.72 3.06 5.69
N GLY A 188 -1.69 3.74 5.08
CA GLY A 188 -1.55 4.67 3.96
C GLY A 188 -0.93 6.02 4.30
N VAL A 189 -0.73 6.84 3.27
CA VAL A 189 -0.05 8.15 3.39
C VAL A 189 -0.80 9.12 4.31
N TYR A 190 -2.13 9.26 4.14
CA TYR A 190 -2.93 10.11 5.02
C TYR A 190 -3.08 9.54 6.43
N ALA A 191 -3.19 8.22 6.55
CA ALA A 191 -3.15 7.58 7.86
C ALA A 191 -1.84 7.90 8.59
N GLY A 192 -0.71 7.98 7.87
CA GLY A 192 0.56 8.42 8.43
C GLY A 192 0.51 9.82 9.04
N CYS A 193 -0.05 10.79 8.32
CA CYS A 193 -0.28 12.14 8.83
C CYS A 193 -1.12 12.11 10.12
N TYR A 194 -2.19 11.32 10.13
CA TYR A 194 -3.04 11.15 11.31
C TYR A 194 -2.28 10.56 12.50
N TRP A 195 -1.62 9.41 12.34
CA TRP A 195 -0.95 8.74 13.44
C TRP A 195 0.21 9.54 14.03
N GLU A 196 0.93 10.29 13.20
CA GLU A 196 2.13 11.04 13.62
C GLU A 196 1.79 12.36 14.31
N ASN A 197 0.60 12.94 14.06
CA ASN A 197 0.24 14.28 14.53
C ASN A 197 -1.03 14.32 15.41
N ARG A 198 -1.73 13.20 15.63
CA ARG A 198 -2.98 13.17 16.40
C ARG A 198 -2.84 13.67 17.84
N ASP A 199 -1.66 13.52 18.44
CA ASP A 199 -1.40 13.95 19.82
C ASP A 199 -1.14 15.46 19.89
N ASP A 200 -0.82 16.10 18.76
CA ASP A 200 -0.61 17.54 18.60
C ASP A 200 -1.90 18.30 18.21
N GLY A 201 -2.98 17.56 17.95
CA GLY A 201 -4.32 18.09 17.69
C GLY A 201 -4.75 18.10 16.21
N ASP A 202 -6.04 18.35 15.99
CA ASP A 202 -6.70 18.22 14.68
C ASP A 202 -6.03 19.06 13.57
N GLU A 203 -5.59 20.28 13.90
CA GLU A 203 -4.96 21.15 12.91
C GLU A 203 -3.55 20.66 12.49
N ALA A 204 -2.81 20.01 13.38
CA ALA A 204 -1.52 19.42 13.05
C ALA A 204 -1.69 18.24 12.08
N VAL A 205 -2.72 17.40 12.32
CA VAL A 205 -3.12 16.34 11.38
C VAL A 205 -3.50 16.91 10.02
N LEU A 206 -4.36 17.93 10.01
CA LEU A 206 -4.81 18.56 8.78
C LEU A 206 -3.63 19.14 8.01
N GLU A 207 -2.76 19.94 8.63
CA GLU A 207 -1.64 20.55 7.91
C GLU A 207 -0.67 19.50 7.33
N ALA A 208 -0.39 18.41 8.06
CA ALA A 208 0.40 17.31 7.53
C ALA A 208 -0.26 16.64 6.31
N MET A 209 -1.59 16.47 6.32
CA MET A 209 -2.34 15.99 5.16
C MET A 209 -2.38 17.00 4.02
N ARG A 210 -2.49 18.31 4.30
CA ARG A 210 -2.44 19.37 3.27
C ARG A 210 -1.10 19.35 2.55
N GLU A 211 0.00 19.24 3.27
CA GLU A 211 1.33 19.17 2.67
C GLU A 211 1.49 17.91 1.80
N THR A 212 1.10 16.75 2.32
CA THR A 212 1.09 15.50 1.53
C THR A 212 0.22 15.64 0.28
N THR A 213 -0.93 16.31 0.39
CA THR A 213 -1.84 16.54 -0.74
C THR A 213 -1.22 17.45 -1.80
N ARG A 214 -0.54 18.54 -1.40
CA ARG A 214 0.16 19.43 -2.34
C ARG A 214 1.18 18.64 -3.17
N GLN A 215 1.98 17.80 -2.53
CA GLN A 215 2.97 16.96 -3.21
C GLN A 215 2.32 15.94 -4.16
N MET A 216 1.29 15.24 -3.71
CA MET A 216 0.62 14.22 -4.52
C MET A 216 -0.15 14.84 -5.71
N VAL A 217 -0.76 16.02 -5.53
CA VAL A 217 -1.41 16.76 -6.61
C VAL A 217 -0.40 17.32 -7.61
N ASP A 218 0.78 17.80 -7.17
CA ASP A 218 1.87 18.19 -8.08
C ASP A 218 2.30 17.02 -8.99
N ILE A 219 2.33 15.80 -8.45
CA ILE A 219 2.78 14.60 -9.17
C ILE A 219 1.69 14.00 -10.06
N PHE A 220 0.48 13.83 -9.54
CA PHE A 220 -0.58 13.07 -10.21
C PHE A 220 -1.70 13.94 -10.81
N GLY A 221 -1.82 15.20 -10.39
CA GLY A 221 -2.89 16.10 -10.80
C GLY A 221 -4.26 15.55 -10.41
N ASP A 222 -5.19 15.52 -11.37
CA ASP A 222 -6.56 15.01 -11.20
C ASP A 222 -6.66 13.48 -11.05
N ARG A 223 -5.52 12.79 -11.11
CA ARG A 223 -5.38 11.34 -10.90
C ARG A 223 -5.03 10.98 -9.45
N TRP A 224 -4.99 11.96 -8.54
CA TRP A 224 -4.89 11.73 -7.10
C TRP A 224 -6.28 11.60 -6.47
N TYR A 225 -6.54 10.49 -5.80
CA TYR A 225 -7.82 10.20 -5.14
C TYR A 225 -7.65 10.06 -3.63
N ALA A 226 -8.63 10.62 -2.92
CA ALA A 226 -8.76 10.43 -1.49
C ALA A 226 -9.53 9.13 -1.23
N GLU A 227 -8.85 8.14 -0.67
CA GLU A 227 -9.41 6.81 -0.40
C GLU A 227 -10.00 6.74 1.01
N ILE A 228 -11.23 6.23 1.11
CA ILE A 228 -11.90 5.94 2.37
C ILE A 228 -12.33 4.48 2.44
N GLN A 229 -12.28 3.92 3.64
CA GLN A 229 -12.64 2.52 3.91
C GLN A 229 -13.60 2.49 5.11
N TRP A 230 -14.48 1.49 5.15
CA TRP A 230 -15.55 1.40 6.15
C TRP A 230 -15.46 0.14 7.00
N ASN A 231 -14.24 -0.36 7.20
CA ASN A 231 -13.96 -1.47 8.10
C ASN A 231 -14.38 -1.11 9.53
N ASN A 232 -14.75 -2.11 10.33
CA ASN A 232 -15.22 -1.93 11.71
C ASN A 232 -14.06 -1.61 12.67
N VAL A 233 -13.40 -0.46 12.45
CA VAL A 233 -12.24 0.04 13.19
C VAL A 233 -12.50 1.52 13.53
N PRO A 234 -12.65 1.90 14.80
CA PRO A 234 -12.97 3.28 15.18
C PRO A 234 -12.02 4.33 14.58
N GLU A 235 -10.73 4.03 14.54
CA GLU A 235 -9.71 4.93 14.00
C GLU A 235 -9.81 5.10 12.48
N GLN A 236 -10.35 4.12 11.75
CA GLN A 236 -10.67 4.27 10.32
C GLN A 236 -11.76 5.34 10.14
N HIS A 237 -12.80 5.32 10.96
CA HIS A 237 -13.88 6.29 10.87
C HIS A 237 -13.43 7.69 11.26
N ALA A 238 -12.55 7.82 12.27
CA ALA A 238 -11.92 9.09 12.61
C ALA A 238 -11.06 9.62 11.46
N LEU A 239 -10.18 8.79 10.89
CA LEU A 239 -9.35 9.13 9.73
C LEU A 239 -10.20 9.58 8.52
N ASN A 240 -11.30 8.87 8.24
CA ASN A 240 -12.18 9.22 7.12
C ASN A 240 -12.71 10.66 7.21
N GLN A 241 -12.96 11.19 8.42
CA GLN A 241 -13.42 12.57 8.60
C GLN A 241 -12.38 13.58 8.10
N TYR A 242 -11.10 13.38 8.47
CA TYR A 242 -9.99 14.20 7.99
C TYR A 242 -9.79 14.08 6.47
N ILE A 243 -9.85 12.86 5.93
CA ILE A 243 -9.71 12.62 4.49
C ILE A 243 -10.82 13.33 3.71
N ILE A 244 -12.07 13.26 4.17
CA ILE A 244 -13.21 13.95 3.54
C ILE A 244 -13.02 15.47 3.60
N GLN A 245 -12.53 16.00 4.71
CA GLN A 245 -12.27 17.43 4.85
C GLN A 245 -11.20 17.90 3.87
N VAL A 246 -10.03 17.25 3.84
CA VAL A 246 -8.94 17.59 2.93
C VAL A 246 -9.35 17.41 1.46
N ALA A 247 -10.11 16.35 1.16
CA ALA A 247 -10.67 16.15 -0.19
C ALA A 247 -11.57 17.31 -0.61
N LYS A 248 -12.40 17.83 0.30
CA LYS A 248 -13.24 19.02 0.03
C LYS A 248 -12.41 20.29 -0.15
N GLU A 249 -11.39 20.50 0.69
CA GLU A 249 -10.51 21.67 0.62
C GLU A 249 -9.74 21.76 -0.70
N PHE A 250 -9.24 20.61 -1.19
CA PHE A 250 -8.42 20.53 -2.41
C PHE A 250 -9.22 20.15 -3.68
N GLY A 251 -10.53 19.91 -3.56
CA GLY A 251 -11.36 19.48 -4.68
C GLY A 251 -11.04 18.08 -5.20
N LEU A 252 -10.55 17.18 -4.34
CA LEU A 252 -10.21 15.81 -4.69
C LEU A 252 -11.46 14.94 -4.85
N LYS A 253 -11.37 13.94 -5.71
CA LYS A 253 -12.39 12.89 -5.82
C LYS A 253 -12.18 11.86 -4.71
N LEU A 254 -13.28 11.46 -4.07
CA LEU A 254 -13.29 10.37 -3.10
C LEU A 254 -13.52 9.03 -3.80
N ILE A 255 -12.82 7.99 -3.35
CA ILE A 255 -13.12 6.59 -3.69
C ILE A 255 -13.34 5.79 -2.42
N THR A 256 -14.25 4.83 -2.49
CA THR A 256 -14.45 3.85 -1.41
C THR A 256 -13.88 2.51 -1.84
N THR A 257 -13.10 1.90 -0.96
CA THR A 257 -12.48 0.58 -1.18
C THR A 257 -12.67 -0.30 0.06
N ALA A 258 -12.29 -1.58 -0.05
CA ALA A 258 -12.42 -2.56 1.02
C ALA A 258 -11.09 -3.11 1.55
N ASP A 259 -9.99 -2.87 0.83
CA ASP A 259 -8.67 -3.45 1.16
C ASP A 259 -8.75 -4.97 1.40
N SER A 260 -9.31 -5.68 0.42
CA SER A 260 -9.66 -7.08 0.60
C SER A 260 -8.43 -7.98 0.59
N HIS A 261 -8.30 -8.83 1.60
CA HIS A 261 -7.19 -9.80 1.74
C HIS A 261 -7.61 -11.26 1.53
N TYR A 262 -8.86 -11.48 1.12
CA TYR A 262 -9.40 -12.81 0.85
C TYR A 262 -10.60 -12.73 -0.11
N PRO A 263 -10.86 -13.75 -0.93
CA PRO A 263 -11.83 -13.65 -2.02
C PRO A 263 -13.27 -13.60 -1.51
N SER A 264 -13.61 -14.31 -0.42
CA SER A 264 -14.99 -14.42 0.06
C SER A 264 -15.13 -14.17 1.56
N PRO A 265 -16.30 -13.71 2.05
CA PRO A 265 -16.53 -13.43 3.46
C PRO A 265 -16.35 -14.64 4.39
N THR A 266 -16.31 -15.88 3.90
CA THR A 266 -16.12 -17.07 4.72
C THR A 266 -14.65 -17.39 4.99
N ALA A 267 -13.73 -16.80 4.23
CA ALA A 267 -12.30 -17.11 4.29
C ALA A 267 -11.54 -16.32 5.37
N TRP A 268 -12.21 -15.42 6.11
CA TRP A 268 -11.57 -14.57 7.12
C TRP A 268 -10.83 -15.35 8.22
N ARG A 269 -11.38 -16.49 8.66
CA ARG A 269 -10.77 -17.35 9.70
C ARG A 269 -9.46 -17.95 9.22
N ASP A 270 -9.46 -18.45 7.98
CA ASP A 270 -8.26 -19.04 7.37
C ASP A 270 -7.18 -17.98 7.21
N ARG A 271 -7.57 -16.75 6.80
CA ARG A 271 -6.64 -15.62 6.73
C ARG A 271 -6.07 -15.27 8.11
N GLU A 272 -6.89 -15.23 9.15
CA GLU A 272 -6.42 -14.95 10.51
C GLU A 272 -5.39 -16.00 10.96
N LEU A 273 -5.64 -17.28 10.71
CA LEU A 273 -4.69 -18.35 11.02
C LEU A 273 -3.41 -18.22 10.18
N TYR A 274 -3.52 -17.91 8.89
CA TYR A 274 -2.39 -17.75 7.98
C TYR A 274 -1.44 -16.64 8.43
N THR A 275 -1.97 -15.49 8.85
CA THR A 275 -1.15 -14.36 9.32
C THR A 275 -0.34 -14.67 10.60
N ARG A 276 -0.72 -15.70 11.37
CA ARG A 276 0.02 -16.11 12.57
C ARG A 276 1.23 -17.02 12.26
N LEU A 277 1.37 -17.49 11.02
CA LEU A 277 2.50 -18.33 10.60
C LEU A 277 3.76 -17.52 10.24
N GLY A 278 3.63 -16.20 10.06
CA GLY A 278 4.69 -15.28 9.61
C GLY A 278 5.18 -14.34 10.70
#